data_AF-A0A401V0J6-F1
#
_entry.id   AF-A0A401V0J6-F1
#
_cell.length_a   1.000
_cell.length_b   1.000
_cell.length_c   1.000
_cell.angle_alpha   90.00
_cell.angle_beta   90.00
_cell.angle_gamma   90.00
#
_symmetry.space_group_name_H-M   'P 1'
#
loop_
_entity.id
_entity.type
_entity.pdbx_description
1 polymer ?
#
loop_
_entity_poly.entity_id
_entity_poly.type
_entity_poly.pdbx_seq_one_letter_code
_entity_poly.pdbx_strand_id
1 'polypeptide(L)'
;MRVHRDTELRDDLGGTVRHGRPGTVLVGNGRAEPALVDLQRRAGNRAVGAYVQRMSARGLPVDVPVARGLRAAESVVLLPDQPSVEAGSDRVFEAAGLASPVEVPATSLAAEEGFEALATAPTATAIATVQSGGSAPNPMRLGLTTAPTGYKAPKFDFGTKPVPGGAGPATYTCSPTWVQHMDEGTNTCQFVGAGVHKTIGQQGGKDVYFELSASIAARNSQAEAEHADDIKQARDISIKEAEQVLTDHVVGKTFPPMGSAAEAEKKVLDEITAKLTHAGLGNDQTKWAGIYDTLFMKTGIRDRNGWHSFGAASTRTTPAGIVFTIGNGSTSIGTKSSADLITY
;
A
#
# COMPACT_ATOMS: atom_id res chain seq x y z
N MET A 1 -35.66 29.90 58.05
CA MET A 1 -37.00 30.46 57.76
C MET A 1 -37.20 30.40 56.24
N ARG A 2 -38.12 29.54 55.79
CA ARG A 2 -38.58 29.28 54.39
C ARG A 2 -37.55 28.73 53.39
N VAL A 3 -37.82 27.75 52.51
CA VAL A 3 -38.77 26.63 52.36
C VAL A 3 -38.26 25.87 51.11
N HIS A 4 -38.23 24.54 51.17
CA HIS A 4 -38.04 23.62 50.03
C HIS A 4 -39.15 23.76 48.97
N ARG A 5 -38.80 23.66 47.68
CA ARG A 5 -39.60 23.08 46.58
C ARG A 5 -38.59 22.50 45.57
N ASP A 6 -38.46 21.19 45.41
CA ASP A 6 -39.35 20.28 44.66
C ASP A 6 -39.71 20.79 43.27
N THR A 7 -39.15 20.14 42.25
CA THR A 7 -39.76 20.08 40.93
C THR A 7 -39.61 18.66 40.39
N GLU A 8 -40.77 18.05 40.23
CA GLU A 8 -41.01 16.64 39.94
C GLU A 8 -40.71 16.29 38.48
N LEU A 9 -40.35 15.02 38.31
CA LEU A 9 -40.58 14.23 37.10
C LEU A 9 -42.07 14.25 36.71
N ARG A 10 -42.36 14.48 35.43
CA ARG A 10 -43.58 13.96 34.79
C ARG A 10 -43.25 13.38 33.43
N ASP A 11 -43.65 12.12 33.30
CA ASP A 11 -43.88 11.39 32.06
C ASP A 11 -44.97 12.07 31.22
N ASP A 12 -44.76 12.14 29.92
CA ASP A 12 -45.84 12.21 28.94
C ASP A 12 -45.60 11.15 27.85
N LEU A 13 -46.22 9.99 28.06
CA LEU A 13 -46.54 9.00 27.05
C LEU A 13 -47.76 9.50 26.26
N GLY A 14 -47.56 9.91 25.02
CA GLY A 14 -48.64 10.43 24.17
C GLY A 14 -48.40 10.27 22.67
N GLY A 15 -47.97 9.08 22.23
CA GLY A 15 -47.76 8.76 20.81
C GLY A 15 -48.92 7.93 20.23
N THR A 16 -49.85 8.59 19.55
CA THR A 16 -51.00 8.06 18.81
C THR A 16 -50.70 6.83 17.93
N VAL A 17 -51.53 5.79 18.11
CA VAL A 17 -51.72 4.68 17.17
C VAL A 17 -52.36 5.22 15.88
N ARG A 18 -51.65 5.16 14.75
CA ARG A 18 -52.24 5.36 13.42
C ARG A 18 -52.53 4.00 12.79
N HIS A 19 -53.81 3.78 12.47
CA HIS A 19 -54.26 2.67 11.63
C HIS A 19 -53.58 2.71 10.25
N GLY A 20 -52.97 1.60 9.87
CA GLY A 20 -52.34 1.40 8.57
C GLY A 20 -53.37 1.38 7.43
N ARG A 21 -53.07 2.14 6.37
CA ARG A 21 -53.66 1.92 5.04
C ARG A 21 -52.98 0.71 4.39
N PRO A 22 -53.74 -0.21 3.76
CA PRO A 22 -53.13 -1.26 2.94
C PRO A 22 -52.55 -0.64 1.67
N GLY A 23 -51.28 -0.94 1.37
CA GLY A 23 -50.66 -0.61 0.09
C GLY A 23 -49.42 0.29 0.11
N THR A 24 -48.74 0.49 1.25
CA THR A 24 -47.46 1.23 1.27
C THR A 24 -46.30 0.26 1.47
N VAL A 25 -45.47 0.11 0.43
CA VAL A 25 -44.20 -0.63 0.48
C VAL A 25 -43.28 0.09 1.47
N LEU A 26 -42.94 -0.59 2.57
CA LEU A 26 -41.88 -0.17 3.49
C LEU A 26 -40.54 -0.28 2.76
N VAL A 27 -40.05 0.84 2.22
CA VAL A 27 -38.64 0.97 1.85
C VAL A 27 -37.86 1.05 3.15
N GLY A 28 -37.17 -0.04 3.49
CA GLY A 28 -36.30 -0.09 4.66
C GLY A 28 -35.25 1.02 4.58
N ASN A 29 -34.98 1.64 5.72
CA ASN A 29 -33.86 2.58 5.91
C ASN A 29 -32.53 1.83 5.72
N GLY A 30 -32.15 1.58 4.48
CA GLY A 30 -30.80 1.17 4.12
C GLY A 30 -29.87 2.32 4.44
N ARG A 31 -29.05 2.17 5.48
CA ARG A 31 -27.85 3.00 5.63
C ARG A 31 -27.09 2.87 4.32
N ALA A 32 -26.90 3.97 3.60
CA ALA A 32 -26.07 3.99 2.42
C ALA A 32 -24.72 3.34 2.77
N GLU A 33 -24.38 2.27 2.07
CA GLU A 33 -23.09 1.62 2.28
C GLU A 33 -21.99 2.64 1.99
N PRO A 34 -20.98 2.79 2.87
CA PRO A 34 -19.91 3.73 2.62
C PRO A 34 -19.18 3.30 1.34
N ALA A 35 -18.98 4.23 0.41
CA ALA A 35 -18.11 3.97 -0.73
C ALA A 35 -16.75 3.46 -0.19
N LEU A 36 -16.22 2.37 -0.75
CA LEU A 36 -14.99 1.75 -0.24
C LEU A 36 -13.84 2.74 -0.11
N VAL A 37 -13.78 3.73 -1.01
CA VAL A 37 -12.83 4.84 -0.99
C VAL A 37 -12.98 5.72 0.26
N ASP A 38 -14.21 5.99 0.71
CA ASP A 38 -14.45 6.74 1.95
C ASP A 38 -14.14 5.92 3.19
N LEU A 39 -14.41 4.61 3.16
CA LEU A 39 -14.04 3.69 4.23
C LEU A 39 -12.51 3.59 4.34
N GLN A 40 -11.82 3.48 3.22
CA GLN A 40 -10.36 3.49 3.11
C GLN A 40 -9.78 4.78 3.70
N ARG A 41 -10.31 5.93 3.28
CA ARG A 41 -9.84 7.25 3.74
C ARG A 41 -10.04 7.49 5.24
N ARG A 42 -11.11 6.95 5.83
CA ARG A 42 -11.46 7.22 7.24
C ARG A 42 -10.90 6.18 8.20
N ALA A 43 -10.80 4.92 7.79
CA ALA A 43 -10.53 3.80 8.66
C ALA A 43 -9.42 2.86 8.14
N GLY A 44 -8.77 3.23 7.03
CA GLY A 44 -7.62 2.52 6.47
C GLY A 44 -7.98 1.22 5.74
N ASN A 45 -6.96 0.63 5.11
CA ASN A 45 -7.09 -0.58 4.30
C ASN A 45 -7.59 -1.80 5.10
N ARG A 46 -7.28 -1.87 6.41
CA ARG A 46 -7.77 -2.93 7.30
C ARG A 46 -9.29 -2.93 7.45
N ALA A 47 -9.90 -1.75 7.55
CA ALA A 47 -11.35 -1.61 7.61
C ALA A 47 -12.02 -1.98 6.28
N VAL A 48 -11.37 -1.64 5.16
CA VAL A 48 -11.80 -2.06 3.82
C VAL A 48 -11.73 -3.59 3.69
N GLY A 49 -10.61 -4.22 4.05
CA GLY A 49 -10.45 -5.67 4.02
C GLY A 49 -11.48 -6.40 4.89
N ALA A 50 -11.70 -5.93 6.13
CA ALA A 50 -12.70 -6.50 7.02
C ALA A 50 -14.14 -6.33 6.49
N TYR A 51 -14.44 -5.23 5.81
CA TYR A 51 -15.73 -4.99 5.16
C TYR A 51 -15.92 -5.91 3.96
N VAL A 52 -14.93 -6.03 3.07
CA VAL A 52 -14.95 -6.93 1.90
C VAL A 52 -15.14 -8.38 2.34
N GLN A 53 -14.38 -8.83 3.35
CA GLN A 53 -14.49 -10.18 3.89
C GLN A 53 -15.88 -10.46 4.48
N ARG A 54 -16.48 -9.47 5.16
CA ARG A 54 -17.84 -9.57 5.72
C ARG A 54 -18.91 -9.63 4.62
N MET A 55 -18.76 -8.88 3.53
CA MET A 55 -19.71 -8.88 2.41
C MET A 55 -19.62 -10.20 1.60
N SER A 56 -18.39 -10.68 1.36
CA SER A 56 -18.13 -11.98 0.73
C SER A 56 -18.72 -13.14 1.54
N ALA A 57 -18.54 -13.15 2.87
CA ALA A 57 -19.15 -14.15 3.75
C ALA A 57 -20.69 -14.14 3.76
N ARG A 58 -21.31 -13.06 3.26
CA ARG A 58 -22.77 -12.92 3.13
C ARG A 58 -23.27 -13.19 1.71
N GLY A 59 -22.38 -13.57 0.78
CA GLY A 59 -22.72 -13.73 -0.64
C GLY A 59 -23.18 -12.42 -1.30
N LEU A 60 -22.84 -11.28 -0.72
CA LEU A 60 -23.23 -9.97 -1.25
C LEU A 60 -22.13 -9.45 -2.19
N PRO A 61 -22.49 -8.94 -3.38
CA PRO A 61 -21.52 -8.34 -4.29
C PRO A 61 -20.94 -7.08 -3.65
N VAL A 62 -19.63 -6.88 -3.85
CA VAL A 62 -18.94 -5.65 -3.46
C VAL A 62 -18.62 -4.89 -4.74
N ASP A 63 -19.30 -3.77 -4.96
CA ASP A 63 -18.94 -2.86 -6.04
C ASP A 63 -17.62 -2.16 -5.68
N VAL A 64 -16.52 -2.64 -6.24
CA VAL A 64 -15.23 -1.95 -6.20
C VAL A 64 -15.27 -0.89 -7.30
N PRO A 65 -15.33 0.42 -6.99
CA PRO A 65 -15.24 1.44 -8.01
C PRO A 65 -13.84 1.37 -8.64
N VAL A 66 -13.75 0.75 -9.81
CA VAL A 66 -12.58 0.85 -10.68
C VAL A 66 -12.49 2.32 -11.08
N ALA A 67 -11.40 2.99 -10.69
CA ALA A 67 -11.13 4.36 -11.09
C ALA A 67 -11.31 4.46 -12.62
N ARG A 68 -12.24 5.31 -13.05
CA ARG A 68 -12.68 5.43 -14.44
C ARG A 68 -11.54 5.96 -15.29
N GLY A 69 -10.72 5.05 -15.83
CA GLY A 69 -9.53 5.40 -16.62
C GLY A 69 -8.90 4.25 -17.42
N LEU A 70 -9.28 3.00 -17.20
CA LEU A 70 -8.79 1.85 -17.98
C LEU A 70 -9.98 1.10 -18.59
N ARG A 71 -10.13 1.19 -19.92
CA ARG A 71 -11.04 0.31 -20.65
C ARG A 71 -10.36 -1.05 -20.87
N ALA A 72 -11.09 -2.07 -20.43
CA ALA A 72 -11.21 -3.43 -20.95
C ALA A 72 -9.99 -4.36 -20.88
N ALA A 73 -10.02 -5.25 -19.87
CA ALA A 73 -9.85 -6.68 -20.11
C ALA A 73 -11.03 -7.41 -19.43
N GLU A 74 -11.45 -8.49 -20.05
CA GLU A 74 -12.78 -9.10 -20.04
C GLU A 74 -13.30 -9.62 -18.69
N SER A 75 -14.63 -9.56 -18.55
CA SER A 75 -15.41 -10.18 -17.50
C SER A 75 -15.41 -11.70 -17.64
N VAL A 76 -14.95 -12.43 -16.61
CA VAL A 76 -15.12 -13.89 -16.52
C VAL A 76 -16.35 -14.18 -15.66
N VAL A 77 -17.39 -14.70 -16.31
CA VAL A 77 -18.52 -15.37 -15.66
C VAL A 77 -18.11 -16.82 -15.43
N LEU A 78 -18.11 -17.27 -14.17
CA LEU A 78 -17.92 -18.68 -13.82
C LEU A 78 -19.22 -19.46 -14.07
N LEU A 79 -19.13 -20.53 -14.85
CA LEU A 79 -20.13 -21.61 -14.91
C LEU A 79 -19.44 -22.94 -14.53
N PRO A 80 -20.13 -23.86 -13.80
CA PRO A 80 -19.51 -25.07 -13.28
C PRO A 80 -19.66 -26.30 -14.19
N ASP A 81 -18.64 -27.16 -14.09
CA ASP A 81 -18.53 -28.61 -14.33
C ASP A 81 -18.74 -29.24 -15.72
N GLN A 82 -17.84 -30.21 -16.03
CA GLN A 82 -17.95 -31.50 -16.77
C GLN A 82 -16.78 -31.75 -17.77
N PRO A 83 -16.39 -33.01 -18.13
CA PRO A 83 -15.18 -33.67 -17.62
C PRO A 83 -14.15 -34.11 -18.70
N SER A 84 -13.08 -34.77 -18.21
CA SER A 84 -11.88 -35.28 -18.91
C SER A 84 -12.10 -36.28 -20.05
N VAL A 85 -11.28 -36.19 -21.12
CA VAL A 85 -10.94 -37.32 -22.03
C VAL A 85 -9.51 -37.21 -22.57
N GLU A 86 -8.85 -38.36 -22.73
CA GLU A 86 -7.45 -38.63 -23.09
C GLU A 86 -7.05 -38.47 -24.58
N ALA A 87 -5.74 -38.22 -24.77
CA ALA A 87 -4.74 -38.64 -25.78
C ALA A 87 -5.09 -39.05 -27.24
N GLY A 88 -4.30 -38.52 -28.20
CA GLY A 88 -3.95 -39.24 -29.45
C GLY A 88 -3.54 -38.44 -30.71
N SER A 89 -2.22 -38.40 -30.99
CA SER A 89 -1.49 -38.45 -32.30
C SER A 89 -1.65 -37.45 -33.47
N ASP A 90 -0.50 -36.85 -33.85
CA ASP A 90 0.17 -36.75 -35.18
C ASP A 90 -0.51 -36.20 -36.46
N ARG A 91 -0.13 -34.97 -36.89
CA ARG A 91 0.65 -34.59 -38.13
C ARG A 91 0.34 -33.18 -38.72
N VAL A 92 1.41 -32.37 -38.85
CA VAL A 92 1.93 -31.55 -40.00
C VAL A 92 1.04 -30.52 -40.74
N PHE A 93 1.40 -29.22 -40.54
CA PHE A 93 1.42 -28.00 -41.38
C PHE A 93 0.29 -27.66 -42.39
N GLU A 94 -0.41 -26.53 -42.18
CA GLU A 94 -0.21 -25.24 -42.89
C GLU A 94 -1.17 -24.11 -42.38
N ALA A 95 -0.65 -22.88 -42.42
CA ALA A 95 -1.31 -21.56 -42.50
C ALA A 95 -2.15 -20.95 -41.34
N ALA A 96 -1.68 -19.75 -40.94
CA ALA A 96 -2.42 -18.54 -40.53
C ALA A 96 -3.28 -18.53 -39.25
N GLY A 97 -2.79 -17.77 -38.26
CA GLY A 97 -3.64 -17.01 -37.33
C GLY A 97 -3.69 -17.52 -35.89
N LEU A 98 -3.56 -16.56 -34.99
CA LEU A 98 -3.98 -16.55 -33.58
C LEU A 98 -3.02 -17.15 -32.52
N ALA A 99 -2.84 -16.30 -31.52
CA ALA A 99 -2.45 -16.50 -30.14
C ALA A 99 -2.07 -17.93 -29.71
N SER A 100 -0.88 -18.06 -29.15
CA SER A 100 -0.62 -19.05 -28.10
C SER A 100 -0.18 -18.34 -26.82
N PRO A 101 -0.72 -18.75 -25.66
CA PRO A 101 -0.40 -18.18 -24.36
C PRO A 101 1.00 -18.66 -23.96
N VAL A 102 1.86 -17.73 -23.56
CA VAL A 102 3.06 -18.10 -22.81
C VAL A 102 2.60 -18.19 -21.35
N GLU A 103 2.49 -19.42 -20.86
CA GLU A 103 2.38 -19.70 -19.43
C GLU A 103 3.60 -19.12 -18.73
N VAL A 104 3.37 -18.09 -17.93
CA VAL A 104 4.32 -17.63 -16.91
C VAL A 104 4.01 -18.44 -15.66
N PRO A 105 4.94 -19.23 -15.10
CA PRO A 105 4.73 -19.83 -13.79
C PRO A 105 4.79 -18.69 -12.76
N ALA A 106 3.61 -18.19 -12.39
CA ALA A 106 3.40 -17.36 -11.23
C ALA A 106 3.39 -18.26 -9.98
N THR A 107 4.56 -18.59 -9.46
CA THR A 107 4.66 -19.05 -8.08
C THR A 107 4.87 -17.84 -7.16
N SER A 108 3.79 -17.09 -6.93
CA SER A 108 3.63 -16.27 -5.73
C SER A 108 2.58 -16.92 -4.82
N LEU A 109 2.90 -18.10 -4.31
CA LEU A 109 2.20 -18.68 -3.17
C LEU A 109 2.70 -17.98 -1.89
N ALA A 110 2.21 -16.75 -1.68
CA ALA A 110 2.22 -16.03 -0.40
C ALA A 110 1.23 -14.85 -0.40
N ALA A 111 0.14 -14.95 -1.18
CA ALA A 111 -0.95 -13.97 -1.19
C ALA A 111 -2.08 -14.43 -0.25
N GLU A 112 -1.77 -14.67 1.02
CA GLU A 112 -2.77 -14.80 2.07
C GLU A 112 -2.33 -13.96 3.26
N GLU A 113 -2.85 -12.73 3.31
CA GLU A 113 -3.21 -11.93 4.51
C GLU A 113 -3.24 -10.44 4.12
N GLY A 114 -4.40 -9.97 3.61
CA GLY A 114 -5.06 -8.70 3.94
C GLY A 114 -4.31 -7.36 4.01
N PHE A 115 -3.04 -7.26 3.58
CA PHE A 115 -2.23 -6.05 3.61
C PHE A 115 -1.54 -5.89 2.25
N GLU A 116 -2.29 -5.37 1.27
CA GLU A 116 -1.71 -4.87 0.02
C GLU A 116 -0.80 -3.68 0.38
N ALA A 117 0.48 -4.00 0.59
CA ALA A 117 1.59 -3.09 0.67
C ALA A 117 1.68 -2.25 -0.60
N LEU A 118 2.26 -1.05 -0.51
CA LEU A 118 2.72 -0.29 -1.69
C LEU A 118 3.77 -1.00 -2.56
N ALA A 119 4.20 -2.19 -2.20
CA ALA A 119 4.84 -3.08 -3.14
C ALA A 119 3.81 -3.68 -4.11
N THR A 120 3.08 -2.84 -4.86
CA THR A 120 2.42 -3.33 -6.06
C THR A 120 3.50 -3.95 -6.94
N ALA A 121 3.29 -5.20 -7.35
CA ALA A 121 4.21 -5.88 -8.24
C ALA A 121 4.55 -4.97 -9.45
N PRO A 122 5.83 -4.93 -9.90
CA PRO A 122 6.22 -4.10 -11.02
C PRO A 122 5.30 -4.32 -12.22
N THR A 123 4.80 -3.23 -12.79
CA THR A 123 3.86 -3.29 -13.91
C THR A 123 4.52 -2.87 -15.22
N ALA A 124 4.40 -3.71 -16.25
CA ALA A 124 4.90 -3.39 -17.58
C ALA A 124 4.17 -2.17 -18.15
N THR A 125 4.91 -1.15 -18.59
CA THR A 125 4.35 0.14 -19.02
C THR A 125 5.10 0.65 -20.26
N ALA A 126 4.45 1.52 -21.03
CA ALA A 126 5.08 2.20 -22.16
C ALA A 126 6.32 3.00 -21.74
N ILE A 127 7.40 2.92 -22.54
CA ILE A 127 8.67 3.58 -22.25
C ILE A 127 8.53 5.10 -22.08
N ALA A 128 7.63 5.74 -22.82
CA ALA A 128 7.40 7.18 -22.71
C ALA A 128 6.92 7.56 -21.30
N THR A 129 6.02 6.77 -20.70
CA THR A 129 5.53 7.00 -19.32
C THR A 129 6.67 6.88 -18.32
N VAL A 130 7.48 5.83 -18.43
CA VAL A 130 8.64 5.60 -17.55
C VAL A 130 9.63 6.77 -17.66
N GLN A 131 9.95 7.18 -18.88
CA GLN A 131 10.94 8.22 -19.16
C GLN A 131 10.45 9.63 -18.83
N SER A 132 9.14 9.89 -18.88
CA SER A 132 8.56 11.18 -18.49
C SER A 132 8.21 11.28 -17.01
N GLY A 133 8.14 10.16 -16.27
CA GLY A 133 7.81 10.14 -14.86
C GLY A 133 8.94 10.56 -13.92
N GLY A 134 8.69 10.48 -12.61
CA GLY A 134 9.64 10.86 -11.56
C GLY A 134 9.81 12.38 -11.41
N SER A 135 10.95 12.83 -10.85
CA SER A 135 11.24 14.25 -10.60
C SER A 135 11.63 15.03 -11.86
N ALA A 136 12.17 14.34 -12.87
CA ALA A 136 12.52 14.93 -14.15
C ALA A 136 12.51 13.87 -15.27
N PRO A 137 12.19 14.26 -16.51
CA PRO A 137 12.31 13.37 -17.66
C PRO A 137 13.72 12.84 -17.84
N ASN A 138 13.85 11.53 -18.08
CA ASN A 138 15.13 10.87 -18.35
C ASN A 138 14.99 9.91 -19.55
N PRO A 139 15.54 10.26 -20.73
CA PRO A 139 15.43 9.45 -21.95
C PRO A 139 16.22 8.13 -21.92
N MET A 140 17.00 7.88 -20.86
CA MET A 140 17.77 6.65 -20.68
C MET A 140 17.12 5.68 -19.67
N ARG A 141 16.01 6.07 -19.04
CA ARG A 141 15.35 5.27 -18.01
C ARG A 141 14.57 4.09 -18.62
N LEU A 142 14.64 2.92 -17.97
CA LEU A 142 13.92 1.70 -18.34
C LEU A 142 12.92 1.22 -17.28
N GLY A 143 13.05 1.65 -16.03
CA GLY A 143 12.09 1.40 -14.98
C GLY A 143 11.96 2.60 -14.05
N LEU A 144 10.84 2.69 -13.34
CA LEU A 144 10.47 3.80 -12.49
C LEU A 144 9.76 3.28 -11.25
N THR A 145 10.46 3.40 -10.11
CA THR A 145 9.85 3.33 -8.79
C THR A 145 9.87 4.71 -8.14
N THR A 146 8.70 5.24 -7.79
CA THR A 146 8.61 6.57 -7.16
C THR A 146 8.71 6.46 -5.64
N ALA A 147 9.17 7.53 -4.99
CA ALA A 147 9.02 7.65 -3.55
C ALA A 147 7.52 7.56 -3.15
N PRO A 148 7.21 6.97 -1.98
CA PRO A 148 5.88 7.05 -1.39
C PRO A 148 5.44 8.50 -1.17
N THR A 149 4.20 8.80 -1.49
CA THR A 149 3.57 10.12 -1.30
C THR A 149 2.31 9.99 -0.46
N GLY A 150 2.02 11.01 0.36
CA GLY A 150 0.81 11.03 1.21
C GLY A 150 0.84 10.08 2.40
N TYR A 151 1.99 9.47 2.71
CA TYR A 151 2.16 8.61 3.87
C TYR A 151 1.98 9.39 5.19
N LYS A 152 1.59 8.67 6.23
CA LYS A 152 1.33 9.17 7.57
C LYS A 152 1.90 8.22 8.61
N ALA A 153 2.70 8.75 9.53
CA ALA A 153 3.07 7.99 10.72
C ALA A 153 1.89 7.89 11.69
N PRO A 154 1.82 6.83 12.52
CA PRO A 154 0.83 6.75 13.58
C PRO A 154 1.03 7.89 14.60
N LYS A 155 -0.06 8.35 15.20
CA LYS A 155 -0.06 9.36 16.27
C LYS A 155 -1.05 9.00 17.36
N PHE A 156 -0.68 9.29 18.60
CA PHE A 156 -1.51 9.11 19.76
C PHE A 156 -1.45 10.34 20.69
N ASP A 157 -2.49 10.47 21.51
CA ASP A 157 -2.53 11.38 22.64
C ASP A 157 -2.29 10.57 23.92
N PHE A 158 -1.52 11.09 24.88
CA PHE A 158 -1.22 10.38 26.13
C PHE A 158 -2.47 10.21 27.02
N GLY A 159 -3.47 11.08 26.88
CA GLY A 159 -4.64 11.09 27.74
C GLY A 159 -4.29 11.38 29.19
N THR A 160 -3.23 12.15 29.44
CA THR A 160 -2.69 12.43 30.78
C THR A 160 -3.73 13.17 31.61
N LYS A 161 -4.10 12.62 32.77
CA LYS A 161 -5.10 13.20 33.67
C LYS A 161 -4.64 13.10 35.12
N PRO A 162 -4.93 14.10 35.97
CA PRO A 162 -4.77 13.95 37.40
C PRO A 162 -5.73 12.87 37.90
N VAL A 163 -5.24 12.01 38.78
CA VAL A 163 -6.07 11.00 39.46
C VAL A 163 -6.74 11.67 40.66
N PRO A 164 -8.08 11.72 40.71
CA PRO A 164 -8.78 12.29 41.85
C PRO A 164 -8.58 11.39 43.08
N GLY A 165 -7.93 11.89 44.14
CA GLY A 165 -7.79 11.11 45.37
C GLY A 165 -7.10 11.83 46.53
N GLY A 166 -7.88 12.15 47.57
CA GLY A 166 -7.45 12.32 48.97
C GLY A 166 -6.49 13.47 49.31
N ALA A 167 -6.23 13.66 50.61
CA ALA A 167 -5.35 14.71 51.16
C ALA A 167 -3.85 14.53 50.84
N GLY A 168 -3.50 13.67 49.87
CA GLY A 168 -2.12 13.39 49.47
C GLY A 168 -1.65 14.24 48.29
N PRO A 169 -0.38 14.09 47.87
CA PRO A 169 0.14 14.72 46.66
C PRO A 169 -0.65 14.27 45.43
N ALA A 170 -0.90 15.20 44.49
CA ALA A 170 -1.54 14.87 43.23
C ALA A 170 -0.73 13.81 42.46
N THR A 171 -1.41 12.81 41.91
CA THR A 171 -0.80 11.81 41.02
C THR A 171 -1.46 11.89 39.65
N TYR A 172 -0.77 11.38 38.61
CA TYR A 172 -1.20 11.49 37.22
C TYR A 172 -1.17 10.13 36.53
N THR A 173 -2.18 9.81 35.74
CA THR A 173 -2.25 8.59 34.92
C THR A 173 -2.34 8.96 33.44
N CYS A 174 -1.85 8.06 32.57
CA CYS A 174 -2.03 8.14 31.13
C CYS A 174 -2.97 7.03 30.67
N SER A 175 -3.87 7.36 29.75
CA SER A 175 -4.72 6.39 29.05
C SER A 175 -4.69 6.73 27.57
N PRO A 176 -3.63 6.30 26.85
CA PRO A 176 -3.39 6.75 25.50
C PRO A 176 -4.49 6.38 24.52
N THR A 177 -4.80 7.29 23.60
CA THR A 177 -5.82 7.11 22.56
C THR A 177 -5.30 7.43 21.17
N TRP A 178 -5.83 6.76 20.16
CA TRP A 178 -5.49 7.04 18.76
C TRP A 178 -5.89 8.46 18.36
N VAL A 179 -4.94 9.15 17.72
CA VAL A 179 -5.18 10.39 16.97
C VAL A 179 -5.13 10.10 15.47
N GLN A 180 -4.22 9.23 15.04
CA GLN A 180 -4.00 8.88 13.65
C GLN A 180 -3.40 7.47 13.54
N HIS A 181 -3.98 6.65 12.68
CA HIS A 181 -3.37 5.38 12.25
C HIS A 181 -2.33 5.62 11.16
N MET A 182 -1.42 4.67 10.97
CA MET A 182 -0.46 4.83 9.87
C MET A 182 -1.18 4.80 8.52
N ASP A 183 -0.56 5.43 7.52
CA ASP A 183 -0.88 5.29 6.11
C ASP A 183 0.45 5.16 5.37
N GLU A 184 0.64 4.12 4.58
CA GLU A 184 1.89 3.96 3.81
C GLU A 184 1.95 4.92 2.62
N GLY A 185 0.82 5.53 2.22
CA GLY A 185 0.74 6.47 1.12
C GLY A 185 0.51 5.78 -0.22
N THR A 186 1.07 6.34 -1.30
CA THR A 186 1.06 5.76 -2.66
C THR A 186 2.39 5.94 -3.38
N ASN A 187 2.81 4.93 -4.14
CA ASN A 187 3.94 5.00 -5.06
C ASN A 187 3.54 4.38 -6.42
N THR A 188 4.48 4.40 -7.35
CA THR A 188 4.40 3.71 -8.65
C THR A 188 5.61 2.80 -8.75
N CYS A 189 5.45 1.61 -9.34
CA CYS A 189 6.53 0.69 -9.66
C CYS A 189 6.29 0.12 -11.08
N GLN A 190 7.04 0.63 -12.05
CA GLN A 190 6.83 0.39 -13.47
C GLN A 190 8.11 -0.01 -14.17
N PHE A 191 8.00 -0.89 -15.17
CA PHE A 191 9.14 -1.29 -15.99
C PHE A 191 8.75 -1.34 -17.48
N VAL A 192 9.74 -1.23 -18.36
CA VAL A 192 9.55 -1.43 -19.80
C VAL A 192 9.68 -2.92 -20.14
N GLY A 193 8.65 -3.47 -20.79
CA GLY A 193 8.61 -4.85 -21.26
C GLY A 193 9.51 -5.13 -22.47
N ALA A 194 9.53 -6.37 -22.94
CA ALA A 194 10.27 -6.75 -24.13
C ALA A 194 9.70 -6.10 -25.41
N GLY A 195 10.53 -5.92 -26.42
CA GLY A 195 10.14 -5.35 -27.73
C GLY A 195 10.91 -4.10 -28.10
N VAL A 196 10.46 -3.42 -29.17
CA VAL A 196 11.03 -2.17 -29.67
C VAL A 196 10.14 -1.01 -29.27
N HIS A 197 10.72 -0.04 -28.55
CA HIS A 197 9.98 1.06 -27.92
C HIS A 197 10.54 2.41 -28.36
N LYS A 198 9.69 3.32 -28.82
CA LYS A 198 10.08 4.70 -29.13
C LYS A 198 10.31 5.48 -27.84
N THR A 199 11.52 6.00 -27.63
CA THR A 199 11.86 6.82 -26.45
C THR A 199 11.37 8.26 -26.62
N ILE A 200 11.47 9.06 -25.55
CA ILE A 200 11.24 10.52 -25.62
C ILE A 200 12.42 11.29 -26.22
N GLY A 201 13.52 10.60 -26.53
CA GLY A 201 14.77 11.19 -26.99
C GLY A 201 14.88 11.29 -28.52
N GLN A 202 15.75 12.19 -28.97
CA GLN A 202 16.17 12.30 -30.35
C GLN A 202 17.69 12.43 -30.45
N GLN A 203 18.27 11.92 -31.53
CA GLN A 203 19.69 12.06 -31.83
C GLN A 203 19.89 12.40 -33.31
N GLY A 204 20.56 13.53 -33.58
CA GLY A 204 20.74 14.02 -34.95
C GLY A 204 19.43 14.29 -35.69
N GLY A 205 18.38 14.74 -34.97
CA GLY A 205 17.04 14.98 -35.51
C GLY A 205 16.24 13.71 -35.82
N LYS A 206 16.74 12.53 -35.45
CA LYS A 206 16.04 11.25 -35.60
C LYS A 206 15.48 10.77 -34.27
N ASP A 207 14.31 10.14 -34.32
CA ASP A 207 13.74 9.45 -33.17
C ASP A 207 14.66 8.33 -32.68
N VAL A 208 14.70 8.14 -31.37
CA VAL A 208 15.45 7.07 -30.72
C VAL A 208 14.50 5.97 -30.28
N TYR A 209 14.91 4.72 -30.48
CA TYR A 209 14.18 3.52 -30.07
C TYR A 209 15.08 2.63 -29.22
N PHE A 210 14.51 2.02 -28.20
CA PHE A 210 15.16 0.97 -27.41
C PHE A 210 14.55 -0.38 -27.73
N GLU A 211 15.40 -1.36 -28.01
CA GLU A 211 15.02 -2.75 -28.23
C GLU A 211 15.44 -3.59 -27.03
N LEU A 212 14.47 -4.17 -26.32
CA LEU A 212 14.68 -4.99 -25.14
C LEU A 212 14.31 -6.44 -25.45
N SER A 213 15.22 -7.37 -25.13
CA SER A 213 14.88 -8.79 -25.13
C SER A 213 14.02 -9.15 -23.90
N ALA A 214 13.42 -10.35 -23.92
CA ALA A 214 12.68 -10.87 -22.77
C ALA A 214 13.56 -10.99 -21.50
N SER A 215 14.82 -11.40 -21.64
CA SER A 215 15.74 -11.49 -20.51
C SER A 215 16.09 -10.13 -19.91
N ILE A 216 16.21 -9.08 -20.73
CA ILE A 216 16.44 -7.72 -20.26
C ILE A 216 15.20 -7.15 -19.58
N ALA A 217 14.01 -7.36 -20.16
CA ALA A 217 12.76 -6.95 -19.54
C ALA A 217 12.53 -7.63 -18.18
N ALA A 218 12.85 -8.92 -18.05
CA ALA A 218 12.78 -9.65 -16.79
C ALA A 218 13.73 -9.06 -15.73
N ARG A 219 14.97 -8.76 -16.11
CA ARG A 219 15.94 -8.08 -15.20
C ARG A 219 15.48 -6.69 -14.80
N ASN A 220 14.87 -5.96 -15.71
CA ASN A 220 14.29 -4.64 -15.44
C ASN A 220 13.14 -4.74 -14.45
N SER A 221 12.21 -5.68 -14.65
CA SER A 221 11.16 -5.97 -13.67
C SER A 221 11.73 -6.34 -12.30
N GLN A 222 12.81 -7.14 -12.25
CA GLN A 222 13.44 -7.52 -11.00
C GLN A 222 14.10 -6.32 -10.29
N ALA A 223 14.79 -5.44 -11.02
CA ALA A 223 15.38 -4.22 -10.46
C ALA A 223 14.31 -3.32 -9.81
N GLU A 224 13.16 -3.15 -10.48
CA GLU A 224 12.05 -2.38 -9.92
C GLU A 224 11.38 -3.08 -8.73
N ALA A 225 11.31 -4.42 -8.73
CA ALA A 225 10.86 -5.18 -7.56
C ALA A 225 11.76 -4.94 -6.34
N GLU A 226 13.08 -4.89 -6.53
CA GLU A 226 14.00 -4.60 -5.42
C GLU A 226 13.79 -3.19 -4.83
N HIS A 227 13.44 -2.20 -5.64
CA HIS A 227 13.07 -0.88 -5.14
C HIS A 227 11.77 -0.90 -4.33
N ALA A 228 10.76 -1.64 -4.80
CA ALA A 228 9.51 -1.82 -4.07
C ALA A 228 9.73 -2.56 -2.74
N ASP A 229 10.58 -3.59 -2.73
CA ASP A 229 10.93 -4.35 -1.52
C ASP A 229 11.71 -3.49 -0.51
N ASP A 230 12.58 -2.59 -0.99
CA ASP A 230 13.26 -1.63 -0.11
C ASP A 230 12.28 -0.68 0.60
N ILE A 231 11.31 -0.15 -0.15
CA ILE A 231 10.25 0.72 0.40
C ILE A 231 9.40 -0.05 1.42
N LYS A 232 9.07 -1.31 1.10
CA LYS A 232 8.31 -2.20 1.98
C LYS A 232 9.07 -2.47 3.29
N GLN A 233 10.36 -2.79 3.20
CA GLN A 233 11.23 -3.01 4.36
C GLN A 233 11.32 -1.73 5.20
N ALA A 234 11.47 -0.57 4.58
CA ALA A 234 11.48 0.71 5.27
C ALA A 234 10.18 0.93 6.06
N ARG A 235 9.00 0.62 5.48
CA ARG A 235 7.72 0.72 6.17
C ARG A 235 7.68 -0.23 7.37
N ASP A 236 8.02 -1.50 7.13
CA ASP A 236 7.88 -2.57 8.11
C ASP A 236 8.69 -2.29 9.37
N ILE A 237 9.94 -1.81 9.24
CA ILE A 237 10.80 -1.49 10.39
C ILE A 237 10.55 -0.11 10.99
N SER A 238 9.63 0.70 10.45
CA SER A 238 9.37 2.07 10.93
C SER A 238 7.89 2.30 11.28
N ILE A 239 7.10 2.91 10.41
CA ILE A 239 5.73 3.34 10.72
C ILE A 239 4.78 2.18 11.04
N LYS A 240 5.02 0.98 10.48
CA LYS A 240 4.23 -0.21 10.80
C LYS A 240 4.61 -0.80 12.15
N GLU A 241 5.91 -0.87 12.47
CA GLU A 241 6.36 -1.28 13.80
C GLU A 241 5.83 -0.32 14.87
N ALA A 242 5.91 1.00 14.65
CA ALA A 242 5.34 1.98 15.57
C ALA A 242 3.85 1.73 15.80
N GLU A 243 3.08 1.50 14.72
CA GLU A 243 1.65 1.23 14.84
C GLU A 243 1.37 -0.08 15.60
N GLN A 244 2.16 -1.12 15.35
CA GLN A 244 2.02 -2.41 16.03
C GLN A 244 2.30 -2.28 17.53
N VAL A 245 3.41 -1.62 17.91
CA VAL A 245 3.75 -1.38 19.31
C VAL A 245 2.67 -0.56 20.01
N LEU A 246 2.18 0.49 19.36
CA LEU A 246 1.09 1.29 19.92
C LEU A 246 -0.19 0.48 20.10
N THR A 247 -0.56 -0.33 19.11
CA THR A 247 -1.77 -1.17 19.14
C THR A 247 -1.71 -2.20 20.28
N ASP A 248 -0.58 -2.88 20.43
CA ASP A 248 -0.48 -4.02 21.35
C ASP A 248 -0.23 -3.58 22.80
N HIS A 249 0.53 -2.50 22.99
CA HIS A 249 1.14 -2.18 24.28
C HIS A 249 0.76 -0.82 24.87
N VAL A 250 0.21 0.11 24.09
CA VAL A 250 0.04 1.50 24.55
C VAL A 250 -1.40 1.98 24.48
N VAL A 251 -1.99 1.98 23.29
CA VAL A 251 -3.30 2.58 23.06
C VAL A 251 -4.39 1.70 23.66
N GLY A 252 -5.31 2.33 24.40
CA GLY A 252 -6.35 1.64 25.14
C GLY A 252 -5.87 0.95 26.42
N LYS A 253 -4.60 1.14 26.81
CA LYS A 253 -4.08 0.71 28.11
C LYS A 253 -4.12 1.87 29.10
N THR A 254 -4.33 1.57 30.37
CA THR A 254 -4.17 2.54 31.46
C THR A 254 -2.86 2.27 32.18
N PHE A 255 -2.00 3.28 32.24
CA PHE A 255 -0.72 3.21 32.92
C PHE A 255 -0.87 3.61 34.39
N PRO A 256 -0.04 3.05 35.30
CA PRO A 256 -0.15 3.33 36.73
C PRO A 256 0.06 4.82 37.03
N PRO A 257 -0.54 5.34 38.12
CA PRO A 257 -0.34 6.73 38.51
C PRO A 257 1.13 7.02 38.87
N MET A 258 1.64 8.17 38.44
CA MET A 258 2.98 8.69 38.74
C MET A 258 2.90 10.02 39.51
N GLY A 259 4.02 10.44 40.11
CA GLY A 259 4.09 11.66 40.92
C GLY A 259 3.90 12.96 40.12
N SER A 260 4.08 12.90 38.80
CA SER A 260 3.87 14.02 37.89
C SER A 260 3.34 13.58 36.52
N ALA A 261 2.75 14.51 35.78
CA ALA A 261 2.34 14.29 34.39
C ALA A 261 3.50 13.83 33.50
N ALA A 262 4.67 14.49 33.64
CA ALA A 262 5.86 14.16 32.87
C ALA A 262 6.37 12.73 33.15
N GLU A 263 6.33 12.28 34.40
CA GLU A 263 6.68 10.89 34.73
C GLU A 263 5.68 9.87 34.18
N ALA A 264 4.38 10.21 34.18
CA ALA A 264 3.33 9.36 33.59
C ALA A 264 3.52 9.21 32.08
N GLU A 265 3.79 10.31 31.37
CA GLU A 265 4.08 10.29 29.92
C GLU A 265 5.39 9.57 29.63
N LYS A 266 6.44 9.81 30.43
CA LYS A 266 7.69 9.07 30.34
C LYS A 266 7.48 7.57 30.49
N LYS A 267 6.60 7.12 31.38
CA LYS A 267 6.31 5.70 31.54
C LYS A 267 5.71 5.07 30.27
N VAL A 268 4.87 5.79 29.55
CA VAL A 268 4.33 5.38 28.24
C VAL A 268 5.46 5.31 27.20
N LEU A 269 6.30 6.35 27.14
CA LEU A 269 7.42 6.42 26.21
C LEU A 269 8.47 5.31 26.46
N ASP A 270 8.73 4.96 27.72
CA ASP A 270 9.62 3.88 28.09
C ASP A 270 9.03 2.51 27.70
N GLU A 271 7.71 2.33 27.80
CA GLU A 271 7.02 1.12 27.31
C GLU A 271 7.16 0.96 25.80
N ILE A 272 7.00 2.05 25.03
CA ILE A 272 7.25 2.03 23.58
C ILE A 272 8.67 1.54 23.30
N THR A 273 9.68 2.21 23.90
CA THR A 273 11.09 1.85 23.70
C THR A 273 11.39 0.40 24.07
N ALA A 274 10.81 -0.11 25.15
CA ALA A 274 11.03 -1.49 25.60
C ALA A 274 10.41 -2.55 24.68
N LYS A 275 9.47 -2.18 23.80
CA LYS A 275 8.75 -3.08 22.90
C LYS A 275 9.13 -2.95 21.44
N LEU A 276 9.92 -1.93 21.09
CA LEU A 276 10.51 -1.82 19.76
C LEU A 276 11.48 -2.98 19.51
N THR A 277 11.34 -3.61 18.35
CA THR A 277 12.33 -4.52 17.78
C THR A 277 13.53 -3.73 17.27
N HIS A 278 13.28 -2.56 16.66
CA HIS A 278 14.33 -1.70 16.12
C HIS A 278 14.50 -0.44 16.96
N ALA A 279 15.51 -0.44 17.83
CA ALA A 279 15.81 0.69 18.73
C ALA A 279 16.07 2.02 18.00
N GLY A 280 16.51 1.97 16.74
CA GLY A 280 16.72 3.17 15.91
C GLY A 280 15.45 3.95 15.60
N LEU A 281 14.26 3.35 15.73
CA LEU A 281 12.98 4.04 15.52
C LEU A 281 12.73 5.10 16.60
N GLY A 282 13.14 4.80 17.84
CA GLY A 282 12.85 5.60 19.02
C GLY A 282 11.34 5.74 19.31
N ASN A 283 11.02 6.50 20.36
CA ASN A 283 9.64 6.69 20.84
C ASN A 283 9.06 8.08 20.52
N ASP A 284 9.77 8.89 19.72
CA ASP A 284 9.32 10.22 19.32
C ASP A 284 8.41 10.14 18.09
N GLN A 285 7.10 10.15 18.33
CA GLN A 285 6.09 10.08 17.27
C GLN A 285 6.17 11.21 16.23
N THR A 286 6.85 12.33 16.56
CA THR A 286 7.04 13.43 15.60
C THR A 286 8.12 13.10 14.56
N LYS A 287 8.98 12.11 14.82
CA LYS A 287 10.10 11.72 13.95
C LYS A 287 9.82 10.51 13.08
N TRP A 288 8.89 9.63 13.44
CA TRP A 288 8.67 8.36 12.74
C TRP A 288 8.43 8.52 11.22
N ALA A 289 7.71 9.57 10.80
CA ALA A 289 7.51 9.86 9.38
C ALA A 289 8.81 10.22 8.64
N GLY A 290 9.69 11.00 9.28
CA GLY A 290 11.00 11.36 8.72
C GLY A 290 11.99 10.20 8.73
N ILE A 291 11.85 9.27 9.68
CA ILE A 291 12.61 8.01 9.71
C ILE A 291 12.22 7.14 8.51
N TYR A 292 10.92 6.95 8.27
CA TYR A 292 10.44 6.22 7.09
C TYR A 292 10.97 6.83 5.79
N ASP A 293 10.90 8.16 5.66
CA ASP A 293 11.46 8.92 4.53
C ASP A 293 12.95 8.63 4.31
N THR A 294 13.73 8.76 5.38
CA THR A 294 15.17 8.50 5.34
C THR A 294 15.48 7.06 4.90
N LEU A 295 14.71 6.09 5.41
CA LEU A 295 14.91 4.68 5.13
C LEU A 295 14.54 4.33 3.69
N PHE A 296 13.36 4.73 3.19
CA PHE A 296 12.98 4.35 1.83
C PHE A 296 13.88 5.03 0.79
N MET A 297 14.41 6.23 1.07
CA MET A 297 15.36 6.91 0.19
C MET A 297 16.70 6.18 0.04
N LYS A 298 17.01 5.21 0.92
CA LYS A 298 18.18 4.32 0.75
C LYS A 298 18.05 3.42 -0.48
N THR A 299 16.86 3.23 -1.05
CA THR A 299 16.69 2.46 -2.29
C THR A 299 17.51 3.03 -3.47
N GLY A 300 17.70 4.36 -3.52
CA GLY A 300 18.55 5.01 -4.53
C GLY A 300 20.04 4.66 -4.43
N ILE A 301 20.49 3.99 -3.36
CA ILE A 301 21.84 3.43 -3.26
C ILE A 301 22.06 2.36 -4.34
N ARG A 302 21.03 1.57 -4.69
CA ARG A 302 21.13 0.55 -5.73
C ARG A 302 21.60 1.15 -7.05
N ASP A 303 20.96 2.25 -7.46
CA ASP A 303 21.28 2.95 -8.71
C ASP A 303 22.62 3.68 -8.65
N ARG A 304 22.91 4.38 -7.53
CA ARG A 304 24.18 5.10 -7.35
C ARG A 304 25.39 4.17 -7.36
N ASN A 305 25.23 2.94 -6.87
CA ASN A 305 26.26 1.91 -6.92
C ASN A 305 26.28 1.14 -8.25
N GLY A 306 25.39 1.47 -9.19
CA GLY A 306 25.32 0.84 -10.50
C GLY A 306 24.73 -0.58 -10.49
N TRP A 307 24.09 -1.01 -9.39
CA TRP A 307 23.51 -2.35 -9.27
C TRP A 307 22.35 -2.56 -10.24
N HIS A 308 21.65 -1.49 -10.61
CA HIS A 308 20.57 -1.48 -11.61
C HIS A 308 20.99 -0.75 -12.89
N SER A 309 22.05 -1.23 -13.55
CA SER A 309 22.49 -0.64 -14.82
C SER A 309 22.12 -1.51 -16.01
N PHE A 310 21.72 -0.84 -17.09
CA PHE A 310 21.47 -1.40 -18.42
C PHE A 310 22.29 -0.60 -19.42
N GLY A 311 22.92 -1.28 -20.38
CA GLY A 311 23.79 -0.65 -21.37
C GLY A 311 23.29 -0.87 -22.79
N ALA A 312 23.67 0.02 -23.70
CA ALA A 312 23.52 -0.27 -25.13
C ALA A 312 24.54 -1.35 -25.53
N ALA A 313 24.05 -2.49 -26.02
CA ALA A 313 24.89 -3.55 -26.57
C ALA A 313 25.25 -3.30 -28.04
N SER A 314 24.31 -2.73 -28.80
CA SER A 314 24.56 -2.33 -30.18
C SER A 314 23.66 -1.17 -30.60
N THR A 315 23.99 -0.57 -31.75
CA THR A 315 23.22 0.53 -32.32
C THR A 315 23.08 0.33 -33.81
N ARG A 316 21.88 0.55 -34.34
CA ARG A 316 21.61 0.55 -35.79
C ARG A 316 20.73 1.73 -36.18
N THR A 317 20.92 2.24 -37.39
CA THR A 317 20.03 3.25 -37.97
C THR A 317 19.04 2.57 -38.91
N THR A 318 17.77 2.93 -38.78
CA THR A 318 16.66 2.49 -39.64
C THR A 318 16.01 3.71 -40.30
N PRO A 319 15.14 3.52 -41.30
CA PRO A 319 14.33 4.63 -41.84
C PRO A 319 13.46 5.32 -40.77
N ALA A 320 13.04 4.59 -39.73
CA ALA A 320 12.22 5.11 -38.64
C ALA A 320 13.01 5.90 -37.60
N GLY A 321 14.32 5.66 -37.46
CA GLY A 321 15.16 6.29 -36.45
C GLY A 321 16.37 5.46 -36.04
N ILE A 322 16.99 5.84 -34.92
CA ILE A 322 18.15 5.15 -34.34
C ILE A 322 17.65 4.15 -33.30
N VAL A 323 18.03 2.88 -33.44
CA VAL A 323 17.65 1.80 -32.52
C VAL A 323 18.87 1.38 -31.71
N PHE A 324 18.76 1.46 -30.39
CA PHE A 324 19.71 0.86 -29.44
C PHE A 324 19.17 -0.48 -28.97
N THR A 325 19.91 -1.55 -29.22
CA THR A 325 19.64 -2.83 -28.57
C THR A 325 20.19 -2.75 -27.16
N ILE A 326 19.31 -2.87 -26.17
CA ILE A 326 19.69 -2.85 -24.76
C ILE A 326 20.19 -4.23 -24.37
N GLY A 327 21.41 -4.29 -23.85
CA GLY A 327 22.01 -5.50 -23.30
C GLY A 327 22.11 -5.46 -21.79
N ASN A 328 22.66 -6.54 -21.24
CA ASN A 328 22.95 -6.62 -19.82
C ASN A 328 23.94 -5.51 -19.44
N GLY A 329 23.61 -4.74 -18.40
CA GLY A 329 24.61 -3.96 -17.68
C GLY A 329 25.08 -4.74 -16.46
N SER A 330 24.53 -4.44 -15.29
CA SER A 330 24.90 -5.03 -14.00
C SER A 330 24.59 -6.53 -13.87
N THR A 331 25.42 -7.22 -13.06
CA THR A 331 25.18 -8.58 -12.55
C THR A 331 24.68 -8.61 -11.11
N SER A 332 24.48 -7.45 -10.48
CA SER A 332 24.12 -7.33 -9.06
C SER A 332 22.62 -7.26 -8.78
N ILE A 333 21.77 -7.20 -9.82
CA ILE A 333 20.32 -7.32 -9.66
C ILE A 333 20.01 -8.69 -9.05
N GLY A 334 19.26 -8.74 -7.96
CA GLY A 334 18.92 -9.95 -7.22
C GLY A 334 19.94 -10.39 -6.18
N THR A 335 21.02 -9.63 -5.96
CA THR A 335 22.14 -10.08 -5.10
C THR A 335 22.20 -9.40 -3.73
N LYS A 336 21.47 -8.28 -3.55
CA LYS A 336 21.46 -7.51 -2.30
C LYS A 336 20.05 -7.45 -1.73
N SER A 337 19.87 -8.06 -0.57
CA SER A 337 18.57 -8.07 0.11
C SER A 337 18.21 -6.67 0.61
N SER A 338 16.91 -6.36 0.64
CA SER A 338 16.42 -5.11 1.23
C SER A 338 16.70 -5.04 2.73
N ALA A 339 16.73 -6.17 3.44
CA ALA A 339 17.06 -6.21 4.87
C ALA A 339 18.51 -5.77 5.16
N ASP A 340 19.46 -6.06 4.25
CA ASP A 340 20.85 -5.60 4.39
C ASP A 340 21.00 -4.11 4.06
N LEU A 341 20.22 -3.61 3.09
CA LEU A 341 20.32 -2.23 2.61
C LEU A 341 19.55 -1.24 3.50
N ILE A 342 18.35 -1.64 3.92
CA ILE A 342 17.37 -0.81 4.63
C ILE A 342 17.46 -1.13 6.11
N THR A 343 18.46 -0.52 6.72
CA THR A 343 18.76 -0.56 8.16
C THR A 343 18.77 0.87 8.71
N TYR A 344 18.80 1.06 10.03
CA TYR A 344 18.87 2.39 10.67
C TYR A 344 20.22 3.07 10.41
#